data_AF-A0A914EBM8-F1
#
_entry.id   AF-A0A914EBM8-F1
#
_cell.length_a   1.000
_cell.length_b   1.000
_cell.length_c   1.000
_cell.angle_alpha   90.00
_cell.angle_beta   90.00
_cell.angle_gamma   90.00
#
_symmetry.space_group_name_H-M   'P 1'
#
loop_
_entity.id
_entity.type
_entity.pdbx_description
1 polymer ?
#
loop_
_entity_poly.entity_id
_entity_poly.type
_entity_poly.pdbx_seq_one_letter_code
_entity_poly.pdbx_strand_id
1 'polypeptide(L)'
;MVEAEANKIQVTYKGKVYTVTIENDNSLKLDNIKTIDSNAVGVAHYNTGDTFRRNVHADPKGILRTRDRWCKNVRLIVKDPATNKKAVVDQ
;
A
#
# COMPACT_ATOMS: atom_id res chain seq x y z
N MET A 1 -1.77 29.57 2.07
CA MET A 1 -2.08 28.29 1.41
C MET A 1 -1.29 27.23 2.14
N VAL A 2 -1.95 26.35 2.89
CA VAL A 2 -1.26 25.32 3.68
C VAL A 2 -1.09 24.11 2.77
N GLU A 3 0.16 23.81 2.42
CA GLU A 3 0.52 22.66 1.59
C GLU A 3 0.00 21.37 2.22
N ALA A 4 -0.62 20.53 1.39
CA ALA A 4 -1.22 19.26 1.77
C ALA A 4 -0.13 18.22 2.11
N GLU A 5 0.54 18.39 3.25
CA GLU A 5 1.46 17.38 3.81
C GLU A 5 0.72 16.14 4.37
N ALA A 6 -0.62 16.17 4.42
CA ALA A 6 -1.44 15.15 5.09
C ALA A 6 -1.66 13.84 4.29
N ASN A 7 -1.28 13.77 3.01
CA ASN A 7 -1.66 12.65 2.14
C ASN A 7 -0.47 11.72 1.81
N LYS A 8 0.34 11.34 2.80
CA LYS A 8 1.44 10.39 2.60
C LYS A 8 1.35 9.23 3.59
N ILE A 9 1.70 8.03 3.15
CA ILE A 9 1.82 6.84 4.00
C ILE A 9 3.19 6.20 3.85
N GLN A 10 3.56 5.43 4.88
CA GLN A 10 4.79 4.66 4.89
C GLN A 10 4.47 3.20 4.53
N VAL A 11 5.07 2.74 3.44
CA VAL A 11 5.01 1.37 2.94
C VAL A 11 6.34 0.69 3.22
N THR A 12 6.30 -0.36 4.03
CA THR A 12 7.47 -1.21 4.31
C THR A 12 7.54 -2.33 3.28
N TYR A 13 8.73 -2.52 2.69
CA TYR A 13 9.03 -3.56 1.72
C TYR A 13 10.48 -4.03 1.90
N LYS A 14 10.68 -5.33 2.11
CA LYS A 14 12.01 -5.95 2.31
C LYS A 14 12.87 -5.22 3.36
N GLY A 15 12.25 -4.87 4.49
CA GLY A 15 12.89 -4.15 5.59
C GLY A 15 13.19 -2.66 5.34
N LYS A 16 12.84 -2.11 4.16
CA LYS A 16 12.97 -0.68 3.85
C LYS A 16 11.61 0.01 3.89
N VAL A 17 11.60 1.27 4.34
CA VAL A 17 10.39 2.09 4.40
C VAL A 17 10.41 3.06 3.21
N TYR A 18 9.32 3.06 2.45
CA TYR A 18 9.07 3.92 1.32
C TYR A 18 7.91 4.84 1.64
N THR A 19 7.98 6.11 1.20
CA THR A 19 6.86 7.04 1.33
C THR A 19 6.10 7.10 0.02
N VAL A 20 4.79 6.85 0.06
CA VAL A 20 3.92 7.00 -1.11
C VAL A 20 2.82 8.00 -0.83
N THR A 21 2.49 8.77 -1.87
CA THR A 21 1.45 9.79 -1.83
C THR A 21 0.09 9.17 -2.10
N ILE A 22 -0.90 9.57 -1.30
CA ILE A 22 -2.32 9.30 -1.46
C ILE A 22 -2.92 10.48 -2.23
N GLU A 23 -3.85 10.19 -3.11
CA GLU A 23 -4.62 11.18 -3.84
C GLU A 23 -5.60 11.92 -2.90
N ASN A 24 -6.08 13.08 -3.34
CA ASN A 24 -6.96 13.92 -2.50
C ASN A 24 -8.32 13.28 -2.18
N ASP A 25 -8.73 12.26 -2.94
CA ASP A 25 -9.94 11.45 -2.70
C ASP A 25 -9.71 10.28 -1.72
N ASN A 26 -8.58 10.30 -1.00
CA ASN A 26 -8.12 9.23 -0.10
C ASN A 26 -7.83 7.90 -0.81
N SER A 27 -7.66 7.90 -2.14
CA SER A 27 -7.25 6.73 -2.90
C SER A 27 -5.74 6.68 -3.14
N LEU A 28 -5.21 5.48 -3.35
CA LEU A 28 -3.80 5.28 -3.69
C LEU A 28 -3.70 4.65 -5.07
N LYS A 29 -2.91 5.24 -5.96
CA LYS A 29 -2.66 4.65 -7.29
C LYS A 29 -1.71 3.47 -7.17
N LEU A 30 -2.03 2.39 -7.88
CA LEU A 30 -1.19 1.21 -8.00
C LEU A 30 0.19 1.57 -8.56
N ASP A 31 0.26 2.54 -9.48
CA ASP A 31 1.52 3.00 -10.06
C ASP A 31 2.47 3.57 -9.01
N ASN A 32 1.95 4.25 -7.97
CA ASN A 32 2.78 4.79 -6.88
C ASN A 32 3.51 3.67 -6.14
N ILE A 33 2.84 2.54 -5.88
CA ILE A 33 3.47 1.40 -5.21
C ILE A 33 4.26 0.50 -6.16
N LYS A 34 3.97 0.54 -7.47
CA LYS A 34 4.76 -0.16 -8.49
C LYS A 34 6.15 0.45 -8.71
N THR A 35 6.35 1.70 -8.32
CA THR A 35 7.70 2.29 -8.27
C THR A 35 8.62 1.57 -7.28
N ILE A 36 8.06 0.88 -6.27
CA ILE A 36 8.79 0.10 -5.28
C ILE A 36 9.07 -1.31 -5.81
N ASP A 37 8.04 -1.97 -6.34
CA ASP A 37 8.14 -3.29 -6.99
C ASP A 37 7.12 -3.39 -8.14
N SER A 38 7.58 -3.72 -9.34
CA SER A 38 6.71 -3.82 -10.52
C SER A 38 5.61 -4.89 -10.40
N ASN A 39 5.80 -5.87 -9.52
CA ASN A 39 4.84 -6.92 -9.20
C ASN A 39 3.90 -6.55 -8.06
N ALA A 40 3.96 -5.31 -7.56
CA ALA A 40 2.99 -4.81 -6.59
C ALA A 40 1.57 -4.91 -7.16
N VAL A 41 0.67 -5.48 -6.37
CA VAL A 41 -0.77 -5.62 -6.69
C VAL A 41 -1.67 -5.00 -5.62
N GLY A 42 -1.08 -4.62 -4.49
CA GLY A 42 -1.75 -3.81 -3.51
C GLY A 42 -0.93 -3.64 -2.24
N VAL A 43 -1.62 -3.33 -1.14
CA VAL A 43 -0.98 -3.12 0.14
C VAL A 43 -1.80 -3.72 1.28
N ALA A 44 -1.14 -4.06 2.38
CA ALA A 44 -1.76 -4.56 3.59
C ALA A 44 -1.56 -3.56 4.73
N HIS A 45 -2.64 -3.20 5.40
CA HIS A 45 -2.57 -2.39 6.60
C HIS A 45 -2.16 -3.28 7.77
N TYR A 46 -1.14 -2.84 8.50
CA TYR A 46 -0.70 -3.42 9.75
C TYR A 46 -0.88 -2.37 10.84
N ASN A 47 -2.00 -2.40 11.55
CA ASN A 47 -2.12 -1.56 12.75
C ASN A 47 -1.29 -2.18 13.86
N THR A 48 -0.31 -1.44 14.39
CA THR A 48 0.40 -1.81 15.61
C THR A 48 -0.59 -1.77 16.77
N GLY A 49 -1.27 -2.89 17.03
CA GLY A 49 -2.31 -3.05 18.04
C GLY A 49 -3.47 -3.94 17.61
N ASP A 50 -3.69 -4.07 16.30
CA ASP A 50 -4.66 -5.00 15.72
C ASP A 50 -3.91 -6.19 15.13
N THR A 51 -4.19 -7.41 15.60
CA THR A 51 -3.79 -8.64 14.90
C THR A 51 -4.45 -8.76 13.52
N PHE A 52 -5.35 -7.85 13.17
CA PHE A 52 -6.10 -7.83 11.93
C PHE A 52 -5.31 -7.17 10.80
N ARG A 53 -4.77 -8.02 9.94
CA ARG A 53 -4.26 -7.63 8.63
C ARG A 53 -5.42 -7.34 7.69
N ARG A 54 -5.54 -6.10 7.18
CA ARG A 54 -6.49 -5.77 6.11
C ARG A 54 -5.75 -5.61 4.79
N ASN A 55 -6.11 -6.43 3.80
CA ASN A 55 -5.54 -6.37 2.46
C ASN A 55 -6.36 -5.42 1.59
N VAL A 56 -5.73 -4.36 1.09
CA VAL A 56 -6.29 -3.43 0.11
C VAL A 56 -5.69 -3.78 -1.24
N HIS A 57 -6.53 -4.25 -2.16
CA HIS A 57 -6.13 -4.55 -3.53
C HIS A 57 -6.53 -3.41 -4.45
N ALA A 58 -5.77 -3.22 -5.51
CA ALA A 58 -6.17 -2.32 -6.58
C ALA A 58 -7.43 -2.85 -7.28
N ASP A 59 -8.34 -1.93 -7.61
CA ASP A 59 -9.45 -2.21 -8.52
C ASP A 59 -8.95 -2.40 -9.97
N PRO A 60 -9.81 -2.75 -10.94
CA PRO A 60 -9.42 -2.90 -12.34
C PRO A 60 -8.85 -1.62 -12.98
N LYS A 61 -9.06 -0.44 -12.37
CA LYS A 61 -8.51 0.83 -12.80
C LYS A 61 -7.16 1.14 -12.13
N GLY A 62 -6.63 0.22 -11.33
CA GLY A 62 -5.37 0.43 -10.61
C GLY A 62 -5.53 1.34 -9.39
N ILE A 63 -6.72 1.48 -8.83
CA ILE A 63 -6.97 2.36 -7.69
C ILE A 63 -7.21 1.52 -6.44
N LEU A 64 -6.42 1.78 -5.40
CA LEU A 64 -6.60 1.22 -4.08
C LEU A 64 -7.45 2.16 -3.24
N ARG A 65 -8.52 1.63 -2.66
CA ARG A 65 -9.43 2.39 -1.78
C ARG A 65 -9.60 1.64 -0.47
N THR A 66 -9.45 2.37 0.61
CA THR A 66 -9.80 1.91 1.96
C THR A 66 -11.03 2.67 2.42
N ARG A 67 -11.95 1.98 3.12
CA ARG A 67 -13.10 2.64 3.77
C ARG A 67 -12.67 3.51 4.96
N ASP A 68 -11.56 3.12 5.59
CA ASP A 68 -10.99 3.82 6.74
C ASP A 68 -9.78 4.65 6.32
N ARG A 69 -9.26 5.49 7.24
CA ARG A 69 -7.99 6.19 7.04
C ARG A 69 -6.85 5.19 6.81
N TRP A 70 -5.89 5.57 5.98
CA TRP A 70 -4.69 4.78 5.81
C TRP A 70 -3.90 4.69 7.12
N CYS A 71 -3.44 3.48 7.44
CA CYS A 71 -2.61 3.25 8.61
C CYS A 71 -1.19 3.83 8.40
N LYS A 72 -0.50 4.14 9.50
CA LYS A 72 0.91 4.57 9.44
C LYS A 72 1.85 3.45 8.99
N ASN A 73 1.50 2.19 9.29
CA ASN A 73 2.31 1.04 8.93
C ASN A 73 1.58 0.19 7.89
N VAL A 74 2.04 0.30 6.65
CA VAL A 74 1.49 -0.41 5.50
C VAL A 74 2.59 -1.30 4.93
N ARG A 75 2.24 -2.50 4.45
CA ARG A 75 3.19 -3.42 3.80
C ARG A 75 2.78 -3.70 2.37
N LEU A 76 3.75 -3.90 1.49
CA LEU A 76 3.48 -4.16 0.08
C LEU A 76 2.94 -5.59 -0.13
N ILE A 77 1.90 -5.73 -0.95
CA ILE A 77 1.43 -7.02 -1.48
C ILE A 77 1.99 -7.15 -2.89
N VAL A 78 2.87 -8.13 -3.08
CA VAL A 78 3.38 -8.48 -4.41
C VAL A 78 2.76 -9.78 -4.88
N LYS A 79 2.61 -9.87 -6.19
CA LYS A 79 2.16 -11.07 -6.88
C LYS A 79 3.38 -11.74 -7.51
N ASP A 80 3.72 -12.92 -7.03
CA ASP A 80 4.81 -13.70 -7.60
C ASP A 80 4.46 -14.11 -9.05
N PRO A 81 5.29 -13.76 -10.05
CA PRO A 81 4.99 -14.04 -11.45
C PRO A 81 5.13 -15.53 -11.81
N ALA A 82 5.93 -16.30 -11.07
CA ALA A 82 6.15 -17.72 -11.32
C ALA A 82 5.02 -18.59 -10.75
N THR A 83 4.51 -18.23 -9.57
CA THR A 83 3.48 -19.02 -8.86
C THR A 83 2.09 -18.39 -8.91
N ASN A 84 1.96 -17.16 -9.41
CA ASN A 84 0.72 -16.38 -9.44
C ASN A 84 0.15 -16.09 -8.02
N LYS A 85 0.91 -16.42 -6.96
CA LYS A 85 0.50 -16.26 -5.56
C LYS A 85 0.73 -14.83 -5.10
N LYS A 86 -0.17 -14.34 -4.25
CA LYS A 86 -0.05 -13.02 -3.62
C LYS A 86 0.47 -13.18 -2.20
N ALA A 87 1.55 -12.48 -1.87
CA ALA A 87 2.10 -12.47 -0.52
C ALA A 87 2.28 -11.03 -0.05
N VAL A 88 2.07 -10.79 1.25
CA VAL A 88 2.65 -9.61 1.86
C VAL A 88 4.12 -9.88 2.01
N VAL A 89 4.92 -8.96 1.52
CA VAL A 89 6.36 -9.01 1.73
C VAL A 89 6.62 -8.38 3.08
N ASP A 90 6.83 -9.25 4.07
CA ASP A 90 7.43 -8.85 5.32
C ASP A 90 8.96 -9.00 5.26
N GLN A 91 9.65 -8.46 6.27
CA GLN A 91 11.10 -8.62 6.49
C GLN A 91 11.62 -10.02 6.16
#